data_AF-A0A2T2SAE1-F1
#
_entry.id   AF-A0A2T2SAE1-F1
#
_cell.length_a   1.000
_cell.length_b   1.000
_cell.length_c   1.000
_cell.angle_alpha   90.00
_cell.angle_beta   90.00
_cell.angle_gamma   90.00
#
_symmetry.space_group_name_H-M   'P 1'
#
loop_
_entity.id
_entity.type
_entity.pdbx_description
1 polymer ?
#
loop_
_entity_poly.entity_id
_entity_poly.type
_entity_poly.pdbx_seq_one_letter_code
_entity_poly.pdbx_strand_id
1 'polypeptide(L)'
;MSEGIVTRTNQERRQRGLTALIPEERLRRIACAHSRDMLRRDFMRHKNPDGELPGDRVAKHHRRLIGGAGENLWSRTGRMAIHPEALADTIITQWMESPPHRKNILRRSFSHLGVCTMRKDDRILGTQVFAQVRAYLETSLPRTAPAGGNLVAPIGQTFPPDATIAKYNFWDPRHEVSVTPPRLFADTLQLPDT
;
A
#
# COMPACT_ATOMS: atom_id res chain seq x y z
N MET A 1 9.53 9.12 14.51
CA MET A 1 9.62 7.64 14.42
C MET A 1 9.41 7.15 13.00
N SER A 2 8.22 7.32 12.39
CA SER A 2 7.97 6.82 11.02
C SER A 2 8.85 7.46 9.93
N GLU A 3 9.25 8.72 10.10
CA GLU A 3 10.12 9.41 9.15
C GLU A 3 11.49 8.75 8.99
N GLY A 4 12.14 8.36 10.11
CA GLY A 4 13.41 7.65 10.08
C GLY A 4 13.34 6.31 9.31
N ILE A 5 12.21 5.61 9.38
CA ILE A 5 11.97 4.36 8.65
C ILE A 5 11.82 4.64 7.15
N VAL A 6 11.10 5.70 6.76
CA VAL A 6 10.95 6.12 5.36
C VAL A 6 12.31 6.49 4.77
N THR A 7 13.10 7.30 5.49
CA THR A 7 14.44 7.72 5.07
C THR A 7 15.35 6.52 4.81
N ARG A 8 15.42 5.58 5.76
CA ARG A 8 16.26 4.38 5.65
C ARG A 8 15.77 3.40 4.58
N THR A 9 14.45 3.23 4.42
CA THR A 9 13.88 2.47 3.29
C THR A 9 14.38 3.03 1.97
N ASN A 10 14.38 4.36 1.83
CA ASN A 10 14.87 5.02 0.62
C ASN A 10 16.39 4.98 0.48
N GLN A 11 17.15 4.94 1.57
CA GLN A 11 18.59 4.69 1.52
C GLN A 11 18.89 3.29 0.96
N GLU A 12 18.23 2.25 1.47
CA GLU A 12 18.38 0.86 0.97
C GLU A 12 18.07 0.75 -0.52
N ARG A 13 17.05 1.47 -0.99
CA ARG A 13 16.68 1.54 -2.41
C ARG A 13 17.75 2.26 -3.24
N ARG A 14 18.20 3.44 -2.80
CA ARG A 14 19.23 4.22 -3.50
C ARG A 14 20.56 3.48 -3.63
N GLN A 15 20.99 2.80 -2.57
CA GLN A 15 22.21 1.97 -2.58
C GLN A 15 22.18 0.86 -3.64
N ARG A 16 20.99 0.49 -4.13
CA ARG A 16 20.77 -0.57 -5.13
C ARG A 16 20.25 -0.02 -6.47
N GLY A 17 20.40 1.28 -6.71
CA GLY A 17 20.00 1.92 -7.96
C GLY A 17 18.49 1.94 -8.20
N LEU A 18 17.68 1.88 -7.13
CA LEU A 18 16.22 1.97 -7.20
C LEU A 18 15.75 3.39 -6.89
N THR A 19 14.70 3.82 -7.59
CA THR A 19 14.02 5.10 -7.32
C THR A 19 13.47 5.12 -5.89
N ALA A 20 13.68 6.24 -5.20
CA ALA A 20 13.10 6.47 -3.88
C ALA A 20 11.56 6.44 -3.96
N LEU A 21 10.94 5.83 -2.95
CA LEU A 21 9.49 5.84 -2.77
C LEU A 21 9.05 7.22 -2.28
N ILE A 22 7.94 7.69 -2.85
CA ILE A 22 7.28 8.94 -2.49
C ILE A 22 6.47 8.70 -1.20
N PRO A 23 6.76 9.39 -0.09
CA PRO A 23 5.96 9.28 1.12
C PRO A 23 4.56 9.79 0.87
N GLU A 24 3.55 9.04 1.28
CA GLU A 24 2.15 9.37 1.03
C GLU A 24 1.31 9.31 2.30
N GLU A 25 0.68 10.43 2.61
CA GLU A 25 -0.07 10.64 3.84
C GLU A 25 -1.33 9.75 3.94
N ARG A 26 -2.01 9.43 2.83
CA ARG A 26 -3.15 8.49 2.84
C ARG A 26 -2.72 7.07 3.17
N LEU A 27 -1.61 6.59 2.57
CA LEU A 27 -1.03 5.29 2.90
C LEU A 27 -0.56 5.24 4.36
N ARG A 28 0.00 6.34 4.88
CA ARG A 28 0.39 6.44 6.30
C ARG A 28 -0.82 6.24 7.22
N ARG A 29 -1.96 6.88 6.91
CA ARG A 29 -3.20 6.68 7.68
C ARG A 29 -3.70 5.24 7.64
N ILE A 30 -3.62 4.58 6.49
CA ILE A 30 -3.98 3.16 6.34
C ILE A 30 -3.06 2.28 7.20
N ALA A 31 -1.74 2.52 7.16
CA ALA A 31 -0.77 1.81 7.99
C ALA A 31 -1.08 2.00 9.50
N CYS A 32 -1.40 3.22 9.92
CA CYS A 32 -1.76 3.48 11.32
C CYS A 32 -3.09 2.86 11.72
N ALA A 33 -4.07 2.82 10.82
CA ALA A 33 -5.35 2.16 11.10
C ALA A 33 -5.14 0.66 11.34
N HIS A 34 -4.33 0.00 10.51
CA HIS A 34 -4.02 -1.42 10.68
C HIS A 34 -3.20 -1.70 11.94
N SER A 35 -2.17 -0.89 12.25
CA SER A 35 -1.44 -1.01 13.52
C SER A 35 -2.34 -0.86 14.73
N ARG A 36 -3.29 0.10 14.69
CA ARG A 36 -4.26 0.31 15.77
C ARG A 36 -5.19 -0.88 15.91
N ASP A 37 -5.63 -1.45 14.79
CA ASP A 37 -6.49 -2.62 14.76
C ASP A 37 -5.79 -3.84 15.38
N MET A 38 -4.55 -4.11 14.96
CA MET A 38 -3.70 -5.17 15.52
C MET A 38 -3.50 -5.04 17.04
N LEU A 39 -3.31 -3.83 17.55
CA LEU A 39 -3.17 -3.57 18.99
C LEU A 39 -4.49 -3.67 19.77
N ARG A 40 -5.63 -3.37 19.12
CA ARG A 40 -6.95 -3.40 19.76
C ARG A 40 -7.54 -4.81 19.82
N ARG A 41 -7.37 -5.57 18.75
CA ARG A 41 -7.92 -6.93 18.60
C ARG A 41 -6.88 -8.02 18.82
N ASP A 42 -5.72 -7.65 19.37
CA ASP A 42 -4.61 -8.52 19.73
C ASP A 42 -4.23 -9.56 18.67
N PHE A 43 -3.89 -9.08 17.47
CA PHE A 43 -3.42 -9.93 16.38
C PHE A 43 -2.17 -9.34 15.70
N MET A 44 -1.50 -10.15 14.88
CA MET A 44 -0.33 -9.73 14.10
C MET A 44 -0.32 -10.43 12.73
N ARG A 45 -1.17 -9.97 11.82
CA ARG A 45 -1.39 -10.60 10.50
C ARG A 45 -1.67 -9.54 9.43
N HIS A 46 -1.34 -9.87 8.18
CA HIS A 46 -1.66 -9.02 7.03
C HIS A 46 -3.17 -8.95 6.74
N LYS A 47 -3.86 -10.10 6.84
CA LYS A 47 -5.32 -10.19 6.77
C LYS A 47 -5.89 -9.86 8.14
N ASN A 48 -6.76 -8.84 8.22
CA ASN A 48 -7.42 -8.53 9.48
C ASN A 48 -8.57 -9.53 9.77
N PRO A 49 -9.08 -9.60 11.02
CA PRO A 49 -10.21 -10.46 11.35
C PRO A 49 -11.48 -10.24 10.53
N ASP A 50 -11.65 -9.08 9.87
CA ASP A 50 -12.78 -8.81 8.97
C ASP A 50 -12.55 -9.34 7.55
N GLY A 51 -11.38 -9.96 7.32
CA GLY A 51 -11.00 -10.59 6.06
C GLY A 51 -10.24 -9.71 5.08
N GLU A 52 -9.98 -8.45 5.41
CA GLU A 52 -9.33 -7.49 4.52
C GLU A 52 -7.81 -7.69 4.47
N LEU A 53 -7.28 -7.86 3.27
CA LEU A 53 -5.85 -7.81 2.94
C LEU A 53 -5.37 -6.35 2.80
N PRO A 54 -4.04 -6.10 2.73
CA PRO A 54 -3.52 -4.74 2.53
C PRO A 54 -4.08 -4.04 1.29
N GLY A 55 -4.28 -4.78 0.19
CA GLY A 55 -4.91 -4.28 -1.03
C GLY A 55 -6.33 -3.79 -0.79
N ASP A 56 -7.15 -4.57 -0.08
CA ASP A 56 -8.53 -4.22 0.25
C ASP A 56 -8.60 -2.95 1.10
N ARG A 57 -7.71 -2.84 2.11
CA ARG A 57 -7.61 -1.64 2.95
C ARG A 57 -7.21 -0.41 2.12
N VAL A 58 -6.26 -0.55 1.19
CA VAL A 58 -5.88 0.56 0.29
C VAL A 58 -7.04 0.95 -0.63
N ALA A 59 -7.71 -0.01 -1.26
CA ALA A 59 -8.85 0.25 -2.13
C ALA A 59 -9.99 0.97 -1.38
N LYS A 60 -10.36 0.46 -0.20
CA LYS A 60 -11.44 0.98 0.65
C LYS A 60 -11.19 2.39 1.18
N HIS A 61 -9.95 2.72 1.53
CA HIS A 61 -9.62 3.98 2.20
C HIS A 61 -9.00 5.03 1.29
N HIS A 62 -8.28 4.63 0.23
CA HIS A 62 -7.74 5.57 -0.74
C HIS A 62 -8.77 5.98 -1.79
N ARG A 63 -9.57 5.03 -2.31
CA ARG A 63 -10.67 5.16 -3.31
C ARG A 63 -10.37 5.91 -4.61
N ARG A 64 -9.20 6.53 -4.72
CA ARG A 64 -8.69 7.20 -5.92
C ARG A 64 -7.52 6.45 -6.54
N LEU A 65 -6.85 5.58 -5.78
CA LEU A 65 -5.60 4.97 -6.23
C LEU A 65 -5.95 3.81 -7.16
N ILE A 66 -5.36 3.85 -8.35
CA ILE A 66 -5.38 2.75 -9.31
C ILE A 66 -4.01 2.10 -9.27
N GLY A 67 -3.96 0.80 -8.94
CA GLY A 67 -2.73 0.04 -8.88
C GLY A 67 -2.67 -0.98 -7.74
N GLY A 68 -1.47 -1.44 -7.40
CA GLY A 68 -1.26 -2.52 -6.44
C GLY A 68 -0.80 -2.04 -5.07
N ALA A 69 -0.93 -2.88 -4.06
CA ALA A 69 -0.42 -2.61 -2.72
C ALA A 69 0.42 -3.79 -2.17
N GLY A 70 1.29 -3.49 -1.21
CA GLY A 70 2.03 -4.48 -0.43
C GLY A 70 2.23 -4.01 1.01
N GLU A 71 2.61 -4.92 1.91
CA GLU A 71 2.78 -4.59 3.32
C GLU A 71 3.97 -5.34 3.94
N ASN A 72 4.74 -4.63 4.76
CA ASN A 72 5.63 -5.22 5.75
C ASN A 72 5.10 -4.93 7.14
N LEU A 73 5.17 -5.93 8.01
CA LEU A 73 4.81 -5.83 9.40
C LEU A 73 6.03 -6.10 10.28
N TRP A 74 6.10 -5.42 11.42
CA TRP A 74 7.12 -5.61 12.43
C TRP A 74 6.49 -5.51 13.80
N SER A 75 6.97 -6.31 14.74
CA SER A 75 6.56 -6.18 16.14
C SER A 75 7.70 -6.53 17.07
N ARG A 76 7.69 -5.91 18.24
CA ARG A 76 8.51 -6.33 19.37
C ARG A 76 7.75 -6.12 20.67
N THR A 77 7.97 -7.02 21.61
CA THR A 77 7.46 -6.93 22.98
C THR A 77 8.64 -6.77 23.94
N GLY A 78 8.47 -5.94 24.96
CA GLY A 78 9.43 -5.73 26.03
C GLY A 78 9.73 -4.25 26.29
N ARG A 79 10.17 -3.96 27.52
CA ARG A 79 10.54 -2.59 27.92
C ARG A 79 11.73 -2.10 27.11
N MET A 80 11.47 -1.08 26.29
CA MET A 80 12.47 -0.45 25.46
C MET A 80 12.35 1.07 25.51
N ALA A 81 13.34 1.70 26.15
CA ALA A 81 13.67 3.10 25.94
C ALA A 81 14.61 3.20 24.74
N ILE A 82 14.09 2.98 23.52
CA ILE A 82 14.87 3.19 22.30
C ILE A 82 14.58 4.58 21.76
N HIS A 83 15.64 5.33 21.47
CA HIS A 83 15.57 6.56 20.70
C HIS A 83 14.91 6.32 19.33
N PRO A 84 13.97 7.16 18.85
CA PRO A 84 13.24 6.97 17.59
C PRO A 84 14.07 6.53 16.38
N GLU A 85 15.28 7.08 16.23
CA GLU A 85 16.18 6.74 15.12
C GLU A 85 16.77 5.34 15.23
N ALA A 86 17.21 4.93 16.43
CA ALA A 86 17.73 3.58 16.65
C ALA A 86 16.64 2.51 16.47
N LEU A 87 15.39 2.85 16.76
CA LEU A 87 14.25 1.97 16.46
C LEU A 87 14.05 1.84 14.94
N ALA A 88 14.18 2.94 14.19
CA ALA A 88 14.10 2.90 12.73
C ALA A 88 15.24 2.06 12.12
N ASP A 89 16.47 2.20 12.61
CA ASP A 89 17.61 1.36 12.22
C ASP A 89 17.31 -0.13 12.47
N THR A 90 16.81 -0.45 13.67
CA THR A 90 16.46 -1.83 14.04
C THR A 90 15.39 -2.42 13.11
N ILE A 91 14.30 -1.67 12.87
CA ILE A 91 13.18 -2.13 12.04
C ILE A 91 13.65 -2.39 10.60
N ILE A 92 14.39 -1.43 10.02
CA ILE A 92 14.87 -1.56 8.64
C ILE A 92 15.88 -2.69 8.52
N THR A 93 16.81 -2.84 9.45
CA THR A 93 17.76 -3.95 9.45
C THR A 93 17.03 -5.30 9.44
N GLN A 94 16.07 -5.50 10.34
CA GLN A 94 15.32 -6.76 10.42
C GLN A 94 14.44 -7.03 9.20
N TRP A 95 13.79 -5.99 8.63
CA TRP A 95 13.08 -6.15 7.36
C TRP A 95 14.03 -6.45 6.21
N MET A 96 15.19 -5.82 6.18
CA MET A 96 16.19 -6.09 5.17
C MET A 96 16.81 -7.46 5.36
N GLU A 97 16.93 -8.04 6.55
CA GLU A 97 17.42 -9.41 6.75
C GLU A 97 16.38 -10.47 6.35
N SER A 98 15.10 -10.15 6.43
CA SER A 98 14.00 -11.04 6.05
C SER A 98 13.73 -11.02 4.54
N PRO A 99 13.92 -12.14 3.81
CA PRO A 99 13.66 -12.21 2.37
C PRO A 99 12.27 -11.70 1.91
N PRO A 100 11.14 -12.06 2.55
CA PRO A 100 9.84 -11.54 2.14
C PRO A 100 9.70 -10.01 2.35
N HIS A 101 10.22 -9.47 3.46
CA HIS A 101 10.15 -8.03 3.72
C HIS A 101 11.07 -7.22 2.81
N ARG A 102 12.31 -7.71 2.62
CA ARG A 102 13.29 -7.15 1.66
C ARG A 102 12.71 -7.10 0.25
N LYS A 103 12.01 -8.17 -0.19
CA LYS A 103 11.37 -8.23 -1.50
C LYS A 103 10.41 -7.05 -1.72
N ASN A 104 9.64 -6.66 -0.71
CA ASN A 104 8.75 -5.51 -0.80
C ASN A 104 9.53 -4.19 -0.85
N ILE A 105 10.50 -3.98 0.05
CA ILE A 105 11.33 -2.76 0.09
C ILE A 105 12.02 -2.51 -1.26
N LEU A 106 12.52 -3.57 -1.90
CA LEU A 106 13.28 -3.49 -3.15
C LEU A 106 12.42 -3.71 -4.40
N ARG A 107 11.09 -3.83 -4.28
CA ARG A 107 10.22 -4.04 -5.43
C ARG A 107 10.23 -2.78 -6.31
N ARG A 108 10.67 -2.96 -7.57
CA ARG A 108 10.78 -1.89 -8.58
C ARG A 108 9.44 -1.23 -8.91
N SER A 109 8.35 -2.00 -8.87
CA SER A 109 7.03 -1.51 -9.23
C SER A 109 6.38 -0.63 -8.17
N PHE A 110 6.88 -0.62 -6.93
CA PHE A 110 6.39 0.29 -5.90
C PHE A 110 6.97 1.69 -6.09
N SER A 111 6.10 2.68 -5.97
CA SER A 111 6.40 4.10 -6.15
C SER A 111 6.07 4.93 -4.91
N HIS A 112 5.12 4.49 -4.08
CA HIS A 112 4.66 5.24 -2.91
C HIS A 112 4.75 4.40 -1.63
N LEU A 113 4.83 5.10 -0.49
CA LEU A 113 5.04 4.50 0.82
C LEU A 113 4.28 5.24 1.93
N GLY A 114 3.64 4.48 2.82
CA GLY A 114 3.14 4.97 4.10
C GLY A 114 3.67 4.11 5.25
N VAL A 115 4.13 4.74 6.34
CA VAL A 115 4.68 4.03 7.50
C VAL A 115 4.06 4.49 8.80
N CYS A 116 3.65 3.54 9.63
CA CYS A 116 3.22 3.83 10.99
C CYS A 116 3.93 2.96 12.02
N THR A 117 4.36 3.58 13.11
CA THR A 117 4.75 2.89 14.33
C THR A 117 3.76 3.21 15.44
N MET A 118 3.32 2.21 16.19
CA MET A 118 2.41 2.38 17.32
C MET A 118 2.91 1.56 18.50
N ARG A 119 2.78 2.12 19.71
CA ARG A 119 3.09 1.43 20.96
C ARG A 119 1.83 1.32 21.80
N LYS A 120 1.61 0.17 22.42
CA LYS A 120 0.65 -0.05 23.50
C LYS A 120 1.36 -0.89 24.56
N ASP A 121 1.47 -0.37 25.77
CA ASP A 121 2.22 -0.99 26.86
C ASP A 121 3.68 -1.28 26.45
N ASP A 122 4.10 -2.54 26.54
CA ASP A 122 5.43 -3.02 26.15
C ASP A 122 5.50 -3.51 24.70
N ARG A 123 4.41 -3.45 23.94
CA ARG A 123 4.34 -3.88 22.54
C ARG A 123 4.45 -2.69 21.59
N ILE A 124 5.39 -2.79 20.66
CA ILE A 124 5.58 -1.85 19.55
C ILE A 124 5.27 -2.57 18.24
N LEU A 125 4.45 -1.97 17.39
CA LEU A 125 4.17 -2.40 16.03
C LEU A 125 4.71 -1.41 15.02
N GLY A 126 5.24 -1.91 13.92
CA GLY A 126 5.58 -1.17 12.71
C GLY A 126 4.80 -1.74 11.53
N THR A 127 4.10 -0.87 10.79
CA THR A 127 3.40 -1.23 9.55
C THR A 127 3.92 -0.33 8.44
N GLN A 128 4.37 -0.94 7.35
CA GLN A 128 4.84 -0.27 6.15
C GLN A 128 3.98 -0.70 4.97
N VAL A 129 3.17 0.21 4.44
CA VAL A 129 2.29 0.00 3.30
C VAL A 129 2.92 0.60 2.06
N PHE A 130 3.10 -0.20 1.03
CA PHE A 130 3.60 0.21 -0.27
C PHE A 130 2.46 0.31 -1.27
N ALA A 131 2.59 1.21 -2.23
CA ALA A 131 1.74 1.19 -3.41
C ALA A 131 2.55 1.22 -4.71
N GLN A 132 2.09 0.42 -5.67
CA GLN A 132 2.34 0.61 -7.08
C GLN A 132 1.24 1.52 -7.58
N VAL A 133 1.50 2.82 -7.66
CA VAL A 133 0.55 3.76 -8.27
C VAL A 133 0.70 3.66 -9.78
N ARG A 134 -0.41 3.45 -10.48
CA ARG A 134 -0.53 3.56 -11.94
C ARG A 134 -1.24 4.84 -12.34
N ALA A 135 -2.26 5.22 -11.59
CA ALA A 135 -2.93 6.50 -11.71
C ALA A 135 -3.71 6.85 -10.44
N TYR A 136 -4.18 8.09 -10.39
CA TYR A 136 -5.21 8.54 -9.48
C TYR A 136 -6.46 8.92 -10.25
N LEU A 137 -7.63 8.57 -9.73
CA LEU A 137 -8.89 9.15 -10.16
C LEU A 137 -8.96 10.61 -9.71
N GLU A 138 -9.62 11.46 -10.49
CA GLU A 138 -9.88 12.86 -10.10
C GLU A 138 -10.75 12.92 -8.85
N THR A 139 -11.79 12.10 -8.80
CA THR A 139 -12.72 11.97 -7.67
C THR A 139 -12.58 10.59 -7.02
N SER A 140 -13.00 10.48 -5.76
CA SER A 140 -12.97 9.18 -5.08
C SER A 140 -14.16 8.34 -5.52
N LEU A 141 -13.94 7.06 -5.83
CA LEU A 141 -15.03 6.11 -6.09
C LEU A 141 -16.05 6.12 -4.94
N PRO A 142 -17.35 5.99 -5.21
CA PRO A 142 -18.34 5.92 -4.14
C PRO A 142 -18.08 4.71 -3.23
N ARG A 143 -18.52 4.80 -1.97
CA ARG A 143 -18.37 3.69 -1.02
C ARG A 143 -19.29 2.50 -1.33
N THR A 144 -20.39 2.80 -2.00
CA THR A 144 -21.44 1.86 -2.37
C THR A 144 -21.83 2.15 -3.81
N ALA A 145 -22.06 1.12 -4.59
CA ALA A 145 -22.61 1.22 -5.93
C ALA A 145 -23.65 0.10 -6.11
N PRO A 146 -24.71 0.32 -6.91
CA PRO A 146 -25.64 -0.75 -7.27
C PRO A 146 -24.90 -1.89 -7.97
N ALA A 147 -25.28 -3.13 -7.65
CA ALA A 147 -24.82 -4.29 -8.40
C ALA A 147 -25.23 -4.17 -9.88
N GLY A 148 -24.36 -4.61 -10.80
CA GLY A 148 -24.56 -4.46 -12.25
C GLY A 148 -24.45 -3.04 -12.79
N GLY A 149 -24.21 -2.02 -11.94
CA GLY A 149 -24.05 -0.63 -12.35
C GLY A 149 -22.67 -0.33 -12.96
N ASN A 150 -22.61 0.69 -13.81
CA ASN A 150 -21.36 1.21 -14.35
C ASN A 150 -20.83 2.37 -13.49
N LEU A 151 -19.54 2.33 -13.17
CA LEU A 151 -18.84 3.44 -12.53
C LEU A 151 -17.93 4.12 -13.55
N VAL A 152 -18.25 5.36 -13.89
CA VAL A 152 -17.41 6.21 -14.72
C VAL A 152 -16.71 7.21 -13.80
N ALA A 153 -15.39 7.19 -13.79
CA ALA A 153 -14.57 8.10 -12.99
C ALA A 153 -13.39 8.60 -13.84
N PRO A 154 -13.21 9.92 -13.99
CA PRO A 154 -12.10 10.47 -14.74
C PRO A 154 -10.75 10.07 -14.13
N ILE A 155 -9.83 9.68 -15.01
CA ILE A 155 -8.42 9.43 -14.67
C ILE A 155 -7.72 10.79 -14.60
N GLY A 156 -7.15 11.10 -13.43
CA GLY A 156 -6.28 12.25 -13.24
C GLY A 156 -4.82 11.88 -13.48
N GLN A 157 -3.95 12.25 -12.55
CA GLN A 157 -2.50 12.02 -12.67
C GLN A 157 -2.15 10.53 -12.81
N THR A 158 -1.31 10.21 -13.79
CA THR A 158 -0.75 8.87 -13.99
C THR A 158 0.67 8.74 -13.44
N PHE A 159 1.12 7.51 -13.25
CA PHE A 159 2.46 7.21 -12.78
C PHE A 159 3.08 6.02 -13.56
N PRO A 160 4.14 6.24 -14.36
CA PRO A 160 4.80 7.54 -14.60
C PRO A 160 3.86 8.56 -15.29
N PRO A 161 4.18 9.86 -15.24
CA PRO A 161 3.39 10.89 -15.92
C PRO A 161 3.13 10.53 -17.38
N ASP A 162 1.95 10.90 -17.88
CA ASP A 162 1.48 10.70 -19.26
C ASP A 162 1.35 9.24 -19.71
N ALA A 163 1.48 8.27 -18.78
CA ALA A 163 1.20 6.87 -19.08
C ALA A 163 -0.26 6.68 -19.49
N THR A 164 -0.50 5.99 -20.61
CA THR A 164 -1.85 5.63 -21.05
C THR A 164 -2.38 4.45 -20.22
N ILE A 165 -3.49 4.66 -19.52
CA ILE A 165 -4.22 3.59 -18.82
C ILE A 165 -5.43 3.21 -19.68
N ALA A 166 -5.29 2.16 -20.48
CA ALA A 166 -6.35 1.72 -21.41
C ALA A 166 -7.52 1.01 -20.69
N LYS A 167 -7.22 0.20 -19.67
CA LYS A 167 -8.20 -0.51 -18.84
C LYS A 167 -7.59 -0.84 -17.50
N TYR A 168 -8.38 -0.73 -16.43
CA TYR A 168 -8.00 -1.22 -15.12
C TYR A 168 -9.15 -2.03 -14.53
N ASN A 169 -8.89 -3.30 -14.23
CA ASN A 169 -9.85 -4.18 -13.60
C ASN A 169 -9.59 -4.20 -12.09
N PHE A 170 -10.52 -3.62 -11.31
CA PHE A 170 -10.45 -3.64 -9.85
C PHE A 170 -10.64 -5.04 -9.25
N TRP A 171 -11.16 -5.99 -10.03
CA TRP A 171 -11.63 -7.30 -9.56
C TRP A 171 -10.94 -8.48 -10.26
N ASP A 172 -9.82 -8.26 -10.93
CA ASP A 172 -9.01 -9.38 -11.44
C ASP A 172 -8.12 -9.93 -10.31
N PRO A 173 -8.34 -11.18 -9.85
CA PRO A 173 -7.50 -11.78 -8.81
C PRO A 173 -6.02 -11.90 -9.20
N ARG A 174 -5.67 -11.78 -10.49
CA ARG A 174 -4.29 -11.78 -10.99
C ARG A 174 -3.64 -10.39 -11.03
N HIS A 175 -4.39 -9.31 -10.84
CA HIS A 175 -3.94 -7.92 -11.01
C HIS A 175 -3.27 -7.68 -12.39
N GLU A 176 -3.63 -8.45 -13.42
CA GLU A 176 -3.05 -8.33 -14.75
C GLU A 176 -3.65 -7.12 -15.48
N VAL A 177 -2.78 -6.19 -15.86
CA VAL A 177 -3.16 -5.09 -16.77
C VAL A 177 -2.92 -5.60 -18.19
N SER A 178 -4.00 -5.86 -18.93
CA SER A 178 -3.93 -6.04 -20.38
C SER A 178 -3.57 -4.69 -21.03
N VAL A 179 -2.29 -4.51 -21.34
CA VAL A 179 -1.81 -3.43 -22.21
C VAL A 179 -1.84 -3.97 -23.64
N THR A 180 -2.97 -3.85 -24.32
CA THR A 180 -3.07 -4.14 -25.76
C THR A 180 -3.53 -2.85 -26.45
N PRO A 181 -2.95 -2.49 -27.63
CA PRO A 181 -3.39 -1.32 -28.39
C PRO A 181 -4.88 -1.43 -28.76
N PRO A 182 -5.57 -0.31 -28.98
CA PRO A 182 -7.02 -0.27 -29.00
C PRO A 182 -7.55 -1.07 -30.17
N ARG A 183 -8.21 -2.19 -29.89
CA ARG A 183 -9.49 -2.41 -30.55
C ARG A 183 -10.51 -1.70 -29.69
N LEU A 184 -11.05 -0.64 -30.27
CA LEU A 184 -12.17 0.16 -29.76
C LEU A 184 -13.21 -0.77 -29.13
N PHE A 185 -13.28 -0.80 -27.81
CA PHE A 185 -14.51 -1.17 -27.12
C PHE A 185 -15.15 0.14 -26.73
N ALA A 186 -16.14 0.53 -27.54
CA ALA A 186 -17.18 1.43 -27.11
C ALA A 186 -17.78 0.88 -25.81
N ASP A 187 -17.79 1.73 -24.79
CA ASP A 187 -18.63 1.73 -23.60
C ASP A 187 -18.73 0.46 -22.74
N THR A 188 -18.59 0.72 -21.43
CA THR A 188 -18.99 -0.11 -20.27
C THR A 188 -18.13 -1.31 -19.88
N LEU A 189 -17.67 -1.28 -18.63
CA LEU A 189 -16.94 -2.34 -17.94
C LEU A 189 -17.94 -2.98 -16.96
N GLN A 190 -18.61 -4.05 -17.41
CA GLN A 190 -19.54 -4.82 -16.57
C GLN A 190 -18.79 -5.56 -15.47
N LEU A 191 -19.31 -5.49 -14.25
CA LEU A 191 -18.86 -6.28 -13.11
C LEU A 191 -19.42 -7.71 -13.23
N PRO A 192 -18.66 -8.75 -12.85
CA PRO A 192 -19.14 -10.13 -12.90
C PRO A 192 -20.31 -10.32 -11.93
N ASP A 193 -21.37 -10.98 -12.42
CA ASP A 193 -22.46 -11.47 -11.58
C ASP A 193 -21.96 -12.65 -10.72
N THR A 194 -22.45 -12.72 -9.48
CA THR A 194 -22.16 -13.81 -8.53
C THR A 194 -22.71 -15.14 -8.99
#